data_AF-A0A5B9FUE3-F1
#
_entry.id   AF-A0A5B9FUE3-F1
#
_cell.length_a   1.000
_cell.length_b   1.000
_cell.length_c   1.000
_cell.angle_alpha   90.00
_cell.angle_beta   90.00
_cell.angle_gamma   90.00
#
_symmetry.space_group_name_H-M   'P 1'
#
loop_
_entity.id
_entity.type
_entity.pdbx_description
1 polymer ?
#
loop_
_entity_poly.entity_id
_entity_poly.type
_entity_poly.pdbx_seq_one_letter_code
_entity_poly.pdbx_strand_id
1 'polypeptide(L)'
;MAKIIFGIKKYETYVTNEKRVEYYKPYFETSENKVSIYAFKNWEGIQATSDSVHIPRIFVQNIATDSVYVLSCYEDIPYDVEEINNGKYDGISKADIKEFTNLKNIIDTSAVLTSTQNVINNNGKWKVYLVNGTFMGKKLRKRTLPITTINGLQEIIVVDISIDGERPKQ
;
A
#
# COMPACT_ATOMS: atom_id res chain seq x y z
N MET A 1 6.15 -21.21 -5.75
CA MET A 1 6.61 -20.13 -4.84
C MET A 1 5.47 -19.26 -4.34
N ALA A 2 4.71 -18.55 -5.18
CA ALA A 2 3.71 -17.59 -4.70
C ALA A 2 2.61 -18.15 -3.75
N LYS A 3 2.17 -19.40 -3.93
CA LYS A 3 1.24 -20.08 -3.00
C LYS A 3 1.87 -20.34 -1.61
N ILE A 4 3.19 -20.58 -1.57
CA ILE A 4 3.95 -20.81 -0.34
C ILE A 4 4.20 -19.48 0.37
N ILE A 5 4.46 -18.41 -0.39
CA ILE A 5 4.80 -17.09 0.13
C ILE A 5 3.57 -16.34 0.66
N PHE A 6 2.45 -16.37 -0.08
CA PHE A 6 1.28 -15.54 0.24
C PHE A 6 0.07 -16.33 0.76
N GLY A 7 0.11 -17.67 0.78
CA GLY A 7 -1.03 -18.51 1.17
C GLY A 7 -2.23 -18.45 0.20
N ILE A 8 -2.06 -17.86 -1.00
CA ILE A 8 -3.14 -17.64 -1.97
C ILE A 8 -3.09 -18.71 -3.08
N LYS A 9 -4.25 -19.30 -3.41
CA LYS A 9 -4.35 -20.36 -4.43
C LYS A 9 -3.98 -19.90 -5.85
N LYS A 10 -4.24 -18.63 -6.19
CA LYS A 10 -3.94 -18.02 -7.48
C LYS A 10 -3.31 -16.64 -7.26
N TYR A 11 -1.99 -16.59 -7.30
CA TYR A 11 -1.27 -15.33 -7.31
C TYR A 11 -1.15 -14.85 -8.76
N GLU A 12 -1.71 -13.69 -9.07
CA GLU A 12 -1.59 -13.08 -10.38
C GLU A 12 -0.32 -12.22 -10.41
N THR A 13 0.77 -12.81 -10.89
CA THR A 13 2.06 -12.11 -11.01
C THR A 13 2.00 -10.94 -11.99
N TYR A 14 1.19 -11.04 -13.04
CA TYR A 14 1.08 -10.03 -14.09
C TYR A 14 -0.32 -9.44 -14.07
N VAL A 15 -0.41 -8.13 -13.87
CA VAL A 15 -1.67 -7.38 -13.83
C VAL A 15 -1.51 -6.16 -14.73
N THR A 16 -2.43 -5.97 -15.66
CA THR A 16 -2.44 -4.78 -16.53
C THR A 16 -2.83 -3.54 -15.73
N ASN A 17 -2.34 -2.38 -16.16
CA ASN A 17 -2.69 -1.12 -15.51
C ASN A 17 -4.21 -0.86 -15.44
N GLU A 18 -4.97 -1.22 -16.47
CA GLU A 18 -6.44 -1.10 -16.48
C GLU A 18 -7.09 -1.89 -15.34
N LYS A 19 -6.72 -3.16 -15.17
CA LYS A 19 -7.22 -4.00 -14.08
C LYS A 19 -6.82 -3.45 -12.71
N ARG A 20 -5.61 -2.91 -12.60
CA ARG A 20 -5.10 -2.30 -11.37
C ARG A 20 -5.91 -1.05 -11.01
N VAL A 21 -6.14 -0.16 -11.97
CA VAL A 21 -6.97 1.05 -11.79
C VAL A 21 -8.40 0.67 -11.41
N GLU A 22 -9.01 -0.31 -12.06
CA GLU A 22 -10.35 -0.79 -11.70
C GLU A 22 -10.39 -1.34 -10.26
N TYR A 23 -9.38 -2.13 -9.88
CA TYR A 23 -9.31 -2.68 -8.53
C TYR A 23 -9.17 -1.57 -7.48
N TYR A 24 -8.29 -0.59 -7.68
CA TYR A 24 -8.04 0.50 -6.72
C TYR A 24 -8.97 1.71 -6.88
N LYS A 25 -9.93 1.68 -7.82
CA LYS A 25 -10.92 2.73 -8.04
C LYS A 25 -11.54 3.33 -6.76
N PRO A 26 -11.92 2.52 -5.74
CA PRO A 26 -12.49 3.09 -4.52
C PRO A 26 -11.57 4.06 -3.76
N TYR A 27 -10.25 3.91 -3.85
CA TYR A 27 -9.31 4.86 -3.22
C TYR A 27 -9.31 6.21 -3.94
N PHE A 28 -9.42 6.20 -5.27
CA PHE A 28 -9.54 7.42 -6.06
C PHE A 28 -10.85 8.15 -5.80
N GLU A 29 -11.95 7.40 -5.66
CA GLU A 29 -13.30 7.96 -5.46
C GLU A 29 -13.53 8.48 -4.04
N THR A 30 -12.86 7.92 -3.04
CA THR A 30 -13.08 8.28 -1.62
C THR A 30 -12.03 9.24 -1.07
N SER A 31 -10.84 9.32 -1.66
CA SER A 31 -9.81 10.25 -1.22
C SER A 31 -9.82 11.49 -2.10
N GLU A 32 -9.82 12.67 -1.48
CA GLU A 32 -9.56 13.94 -2.18
C GLU A 32 -8.06 14.15 -2.43
N ASN A 33 -7.21 13.37 -1.76
CA ASN A 33 -5.76 13.49 -1.80
C ASN A 33 -5.15 12.59 -2.87
N LYS A 34 -3.89 12.87 -3.23
CA LYS A 34 -3.16 12.10 -4.24
C LYS A 34 -3.13 10.61 -3.90
N VAL A 35 -3.46 9.78 -4.88
CA VAL A 35 -3.28 8.34 -4.82
C VAL A 35 -2.35 7.93 -5.95
N SER A 36 -1.22 7.33 -5.60
CA SER A 36 -0.20 6.83 -6.52
C SER A 36 -0.18 5.31 -6.45
N ILE A 37 -0.13 4.63 -7.60
CA ILE A 37 -0.01 3.18 -7.68
C ILE A 37 1.30 2.81 -8.35
N TYR A 38 2.11 2.05 -7.61
CA TYR A 38 3.36 1.47 -8.06
C TYR A 38 3.18 -0.03 -8.30
N ALA A 39 3.75 -0.52 -9.39
CA ALA A 39 3.87 -1.95 -9.69
C ALA A 39 5.34 -2.30 -9.93
N PHE A 40 5.71 -3.57 -9.81
CA PHE A 40 7.09 -4.00 -9.98
C PHE A 40 7.48 -4.12 -11.46
N LYS A 41 8.76 -3.83 -11.75
CA LYS A 41 9.35 -4.03 -13.08
C LYS A 41 9.50 -5.52 -13.41
N ASN A 42 9.77 -6.33 -12.40
CA ASN A 42 10.17 -7.72 -12.53
C ASN A 42 9.93 -8.52 -11.22
N TRP A 43 10.26 -9.82 -11.26
CA TRP A 43 10.04 -10.72 -10.13
C TRP A 43 10.97 -10.43 -8.95
N GLU A 44 12.17 -9.93 -9.22
CA GLU A 44 13.19 -9.61 -8.22
C GLU A 44 12.67 -8.57 -7.21
N GLY A 45 11.93 -7.55 -7.68
CA GLY A 45 11.29 -6.57 -6.80
C GLY A 45 10.21 -7.17 -5.91
N ILE A 46 9.38 -8.07 -6.46
CA ILE A 46 8.36 -8.80 -5.68
C ILE A 46 9.02 -9.66 -4.60
N GLN A 47 10.06 -10.41 -4.96
CA GLN A 47 10.79 -11.27 -4.04
C GLN A 47 11.45 -10.47 -2.93
N ALA A 48 12.17 -9.38 -3.27
CA ALA A 48 12.81 -8.50 -2.30
C ALA A 48 11.80 -7.91 -1.31
N THR A 49 10.60 -7.54 -1.79
CA THR A 49 9.52 -7.06 -0.92
C THR A 49 9.06 -8.15 0.03
N SER A 50 8.82 -9.36 -0.48
CA SER A 50 8.38 -10.48 0.35
C SER A 50 9.41 -10.91 1.40
N ASP A 51 10.70 -10.75 1.11
CA ASP A 51 11.77 -11.14 2.04
C ASP A 51 12.03 -10.09 3.11
N SER A 52 11.63 -8.83 2.86
CA SER A 52 12.02 -7.67 3.68
C SER A 52 10.86 -6.91 4.30
N VAL A 53 9.63 -7.16 3.86
CA VAL A 53 8.41 -6.45 4.25
C VAL A 53 7.28 -7.45 4.41
N HIS A 54 6.52 -7.35 5.49
CA HIS A 54 5.30 -8.15 5.63
C HIS A 54 4.28 -7.78 4.55
N ILE A 55 3.50 -8.75 4.07
CA ILE A 55 2.48 -8.51 3.04
C ILE A 55 1.21 -9.30 3.41
N PRO A 56 0.02 -8.67 3.47
CA PRO A 56 -0.24 -7.25 3.28
C PRO A 56 0.20 -6.41 4.48
N ARG A 57 0.49 -5.13 4.23
CA ARG A 57 0.95 -4.18 5.26
C ARG A 57 0.53 -2.76 4.94
N ILE A 58 0.23 -1.99 5.99
CA ILE A 58 -0.05 -0.56 5.90
C ILE A 58 0.93 0.18 6.80
N PHE A 59 1.71 1.09 6.21
CA PHE A 59 2.51 2.05 6.97
C PHE A 59 1.86 3.42 6.91
N VAL A 60 1.84 4.11 8.04
CA VAL A 60 1.35 5.49 8.16
C VAL A 60 2.48 6.36 8.69
N GLN A 61 3.05 7.17 7.80
CA GLN A 61 4.17 8.06 8.12
C GLN A 61 3.65 9.46 8.44
N ASN A 62 3.98 9.97 9.62
CA ASN A 62 3.91 11.38 9.93
C ASN A 62 5.16 12.06 9.36
N ILE A 63 5.03 12.80 8.27
CA ILE A 63 6.18 13.44 7.61
C ILE A 63 6.76 14.60 8.43
N ALA A 64 5.99 15.19 9.36
CA ALA A 64 6.43 16.31 10.17
C ALA A 64 7.34 15.85 11.32
N THR A 65 7.13 14.64 11.85
CA THR A 65 7.92 14.08 12.95
C THR A 65 8.78 12.89 12.54
N ASP A 66 8.68 12.46 11.29
CA ASP A 66 9.25 11.21 10.74
C ASP A 66 8.85 9.93 11.50
N SER A 67 7.77 9.99 12.28
CA SER A 67 7.23 8.83 12.98
C SER A 67 6.49 7.93 12.01
N VAL A 68 6.73 6.62 12.07
CA VAL A 68 6.06 5.63 11.23
C VAL A 68 5.29 4.63 12.09
N TYR A 69 4.02 4.47 11.79
CA TYR A 69 3.11 3.53 12.44
C TYR A 69 2.71 2.42 11.46
N VAL A 70 2.28 1.29 12.00
CA VAL A 70 1.76 0.15 11.24
C VAL A 70 0.32 -0.10 11.64
N LEU A 71 -0.55 -0.24 10.65
CA LEU A 71 -1.92 -0.68 10.87
C LEU A 71 -2.06 -2.16 10.53
N SER A 72 -2.83 -2.87 11.37
CA SER A 72 -3.16 -4.28 11.13
C SER A 72 -4.10 -4.38 9.92
N CYS A 73 -3.71 -5.12 8.89
CA CYS A 73 -4.57 -5.36 7.72
C CYS A 73 -5.76 -6.30 8.01
N TYR A 74 -5.78 -6.89 9.20
CA TYR A 74 -6.72 -7.95 9.59
C TYR A 74 -7.64 -7.56 10.76
N GLU A 75 -7.25 -6.55 11.53
CA GLU A 75 -7.97 -6.02 12.70
C GLU A 75 -8.50 -4.61 12.40
N ASP A 76 -9.18 -3.99 13.36
CA ASP A 76 -10.06 -2.82 13.19
C ASP A 76 -9.37 -1.53 12.69
N ILE A 77 -9.00 -1.50 11.41
CA ILE A 77 -8.49 -0.31 10.71
C ILE A 77 -9.36 0.95 10.94
N PRO A 78 -10.71 0.88 10.94
CA PRO A 78 -11.51 2.05 11.28
C PRO A 78 -11.18 2.66 12.65
N TYR A 79 -10.93 1.81 13.65
CA TYR A 79 -10.56 2.24 15.00
C TYR A 79 -9.16 2.86 15.02
N ASP A 80 -8.18 2.22 14.38
CA ASP A 80 -6.82 2.79 14.29
C ASP A 80 -6.81 4.15 13.57
N VAL A 81 -7.62 4.30 12.51
CA VAL A 81 -7.79 5.56 11.79
C VAL A 81 -8.44 6.63 12.66
N GLU A 82 -9.44 6.26 13.47
CA GLU A 82 -10.06 7.15 14.44
C GLU A 82 -9.05 7.63 15.49
N GLU A 83 -8.24 6.73 16.04
CA GLU A 83 -7.19 7.07 17.01
C GLU A 83 -6.13 7.99 16.38
N ILE A 84 -5.70 7.74 15.14
CA ILE A 84 -4.80 8.64 14.38
C ILE A 84 -5.41 10.04 14.25
N ASN A 85 -6.69 10.12 13.88
CA ASN A 85 -7.41 11.37 13.70
C ASN A 85 -7.56 12.15 15.02
N ASN A 86 -7.70 11.43 16.13
CA ASN A 86 -7.77 11.98 17.48
C ASN A 86 -6.39 12.28 18.10
N GLY A 87 -5.29 11.99 17.39
CA GLY A 87 -3.94 12.19 17.90
C GLY A 87 -3.53 11.24 19.02
N LYS A 88 -4.19 10.08 19.11
CA LYS A 88 -3.92 9.03 20.09
C LYS A 88 -3.18 7.89 19.42
N TYR A 89 -2.01 7.54 19.93
CA TYR A 89 -1.12 6.56 19.28
C TYR A 89 -0.74 5.39 20.18
N ASP A 90 -1.18 5.39 21.44
CA ASP A 90 -0.74 4.41 22.46
C ASP A 90 -1.13 2.97 22.11
N GLY A 91 -2.23 2.79 21.35
CA GLY A 91 -2.67 1.49 20.85
C GLY A 91 -2.12 1.11 19.47
N ILE A 92 -1.39 2.01 18.80
CA ILE A 92 -0.92 1.82 17.43
C ILE A 92 0.56 1.46 17.43
N SER A 93 0.88 0.32 16.82
CA SER A 93 2.26 -0.17 16.74
C SER A 93 3.13 0.77 15.92
N LYS A 94 4.33 1.08 16.44
CA LYS A 94 5.38 1.72 15.63
C LYS A 94 5.95 0.73 14.62
N ALA A 95 6.28 1.22 13.44
CA ALA A 95 6.93 0.41 12.41
C ALA A 95 8.37 0.05 12.81
N ASP A 96 8.82 -1.11 12.36
CA ASP A 96 10.26 -1.37 12.26
C ASP A 96 10.85 -0.42 11.21
N ILE A 97 11.78 0.43 11.64
CA ILE A 97 12.44 1.42 10.79
C ILE A 97 13.18 0.75 9.62
N LYS A 98 13.77 -0.43 9.86
CA LYS A 98 14.49 -1.17 8.81
C LYS A 98 13.51 -1.70 7.77
N GLU A 99 12.38 -2.26 8.22
CA GLU A 99 11.30 -2.73 7.33
C GLU A 99 10.81 -1.58 6.43
N PHE A 100 10.51 -0.42 7.01
CA PHE A 100 10.02 0.73 6.26
C PHE A 100 11.08 1.32 5.31
N THR A 101 12.34 1.37 5.74
CA THR A 101 13.46 1.83 4.89
C THR A 101 13.65 0.89 3.69
N ASN A 102 13.58 -0.42 3.91
CA ASN A 102 13.64 -1.41 2.84
C ASN A 102 12.51 -1.21 1.83
N LEU A 103 11.27 -1.01 2.31
CA LEU A 103 10.13 -0.72 1.43
C LEU A 103 10.40 0.49 0.53
N LYS A 104 10.87 1.61 1.09
CA LYS A 104 11.16 2.82 0.31
C LYS A 104 12.22 2.56 -0.76
N ASN A 105 13.34 1.93 -0.39
CA ASN A 105 14.40 1.59 -1.33
C ASN A 105 13.89 0.69 -2.46
N ILE A 106 13.06 -0.30 -2.14
CA ILE A 106 12.48 -1.22 -3.11
C ILE A 106 11.55 -0.49 -4.09
N ILE A 107 10.72 0.45 -3.62
CA ILE A 107 9.88 1.29 -4.49
C ILE A 107 10.78 2.08 -5.45
N ASP A 108 11.82 2.74 -4.93
CA ASP A 108 12.70 3.61 -5.72
C ASP A 108 13.49 2.84 -6.79
N THR A 109 13.95 1.63 -6.49
CA THR A 109 14.79 0.85 -7.42
C THR A 109 13.98 -0.04 -8.36
N SER A 110 12.93 -0.68 -7.84
CA SER A 110 12.35 -1.88 -8.44
C SER A 110 10.89 -1.70 -8.88
N ALA A 111 10.24 -0.59 -8.50
CA ALA A 111 8.88 -0.30 -8.90
C ALA A 111 8.81 0.81 -9.95
N VAL A 112 7.66 0.89 -10.62
CA VAL A 112 7.29 1.94 -11.58
C VAL A 112 5.91 2.48 -11.21
N LEU A 113 5.74 3.79 -11.31
CA LEU A 113 4.44 4.44 -11.17
C LEU A 113 3.58 4.07 -12.38
N THR A 114 2.51 3.31 -12.18
CA THR A 114 1.60 2.91 -13.28
C THR A 114 0.37 3.79 -13.36
N SER A 115 -0.05 4.39 -12.24
CA SER A 115 -1.21 5.29 -12.19
C SER A 115 -1.06 6.31 -11.08
N THR A 116 -1.56 7.51 -11.30
CA THR A 116 -1.74 8.53 -10.27
C THR A 116 -3.05 9.27 -10.55
N GLN A 117 -3.80 9.55 -9.49
CA GLN A 117 -4.99 10.41 -9.56
C GLN A 117 -5.00 11.38 -8.38
N ASN A 118 -5.88 12.38 -8.47
CA ASN A 118 -6.07 13.45 -7.51
C ASN A 118 -4.81 14.33 -7.33
N VAL A 119 -4.93 15.36 -6.49
CA VAL A 119 -3.88 16.36 -6.29
C VAL A 119 -3.25 16.18 -4.92
N ILE A 120 -1.96 16.49 -4.80
CA ILE A 120 -1.28 16.49 -3.50
C ILE A 120 -1.86 17.61 -2.64
N ASN A 121 -2.26 17.27 -1.42
CA ASN A 121 -2.50 18.26 -0.38
C ASN A 121 -1.18 18.60 0.30
N ASN A 122 -0.54 19.70 -0.11
CA ASN A 122 0.77 20.12 0.42
C ASN A 122 0.75 20.48 1.91
N ASN A 123 -0.43 20.65 2.51
CA ASN A 123 -0.59 20.92 3.94
C ASN A 123 -0.85 19.64 4.75
N GLY A 124 -0.97 18.48 4.10
CA GLY A 124 -1.11 17.19 4.77
C GLY A 124 0.18 16.79 5.48
N LYS A 125 0.05 16.10 6.61
CA LYS A 125 1.16 15.56 7.41
C LYS A 125 1.32 14.05 7.31
N TRP A 126 0.37 13.36 6.69
CA TRP A 126 0.36 11.91 6.62
C TRP A 126 0.58 11.38 5.22
N LYS A 127 1.49 10.41 5.09
CA LYS A 127 1.59 9.54 3.92
C LYS A 127 1.25 8.12 4.32
N VAL A 128 0.44 7.46 3.51
CA VAL A 128 0.06 6.07 3.74
C VAL A 128 0.67 5.19 2.66
N TYR A 129 1.39 4.14 3.05
CA TYR A 129 1.93 3.14 2.15
C TYR A 129 1.11 1.85 2.29
N LEU A 130 0.34 1.51 1.26
CA LEU A 130 -0.46 0.29 1.21
C LEU A 130 0.29 -0.76 0.38
N VAL A 131 0.95 -1.70 1.06
CA VAL A 131 1.65 -2.84 0.45
C VAL A 131 0.66 -3.99 0.31
N ASN A 132 0.17 -4.23 -0.91
CA ASN A 132 -0.93 -5.16 -1.17
C ASN A 132 -0.85 -5.69 -2.61
N GLY A 133 -1.67 -6.66 -3.01
CA GLY A 133 -1.80 -7.05 -4.41
C GLY A 133 -3.23 -7.10 -4.87
N THR A 134 -3.48 -6.74 -6.13
CA THR A 134 -4.80 -6.89 -6.77
C THR A 134 -5.38 -8.30 -6.61
N PHE A 135 -4.54 -9.34 -6.63
CA PHE A 135 -4.93 -10.74 -6.42
C PHE A 135 -5.39 -11.08 -4.99
N MET A 136 -5.18 -10.19 -3.99
CA MET A 136 -5.62 -10.43 -2.60
C MET A 136 -7.14 -10.22 -2.41
N GLY A 137 -7.82 -9.66 -3.41
CA GLY A 137 -9.26 -9.66 -3.53
C GLY A 137 -10.00 -8.56 -2.78
N LYS A 138 -11.28 -8.38 -3.15
CA LYS A 138 -12.11 -7.24 -2.72
C LYS A 138 -12.30 -7.12 -1.21
N LYS A 139 -12.19 -8.21 -0.45
CA LYS A 139 -12.37 -8.19 1.02
C LYS A 139 -11.26 -7.38 1.69
N LEU A 140 -10.00 -7.64 1.35
CA LEU A 140 -8.88 -6.89 1.89
C LEU A 140 -8.94 -5.43 1.45
N ARG A 141 -9.23 -5.19 0.17
CA ARG A 141 -9.44 -3.83 -0.37
C ARG A 141 -10.47 -3.01 0.43
N LYS A 142 -11.62 -3.61 0.76
CA LYS A 142 -12.67 -2.94 1.55
C LYS A 142 -12.23 -2.66 2.98
N ARG A 143 -11.48 -3.58 3.60
CA ARG A 143 -10.98 -3.43 4.97
C ARG A 143 -9.98 -2.29 5.08
N THR A 144 -9.11 -2.12 4.09
CA THR A 144 -8.08 -1.09 4.08
C THR A 144 -8.56 0.24 3.55
N LEU A 145 -9.80 0.34 3.03
CA LEU A 145 -10.35 1.59 2.51
C LEU A 145 -10.42 2.75 3.52
N PRO A 146 -10.71 2.54 4.82
CA PRO A 146 -10.78 3.63 5.80
C PRO A 146 -9.49 4.47 5.93
N ILE A 147 -8.33 4.00 5.45
CA ILE A 147 -7.12 4.83 5.43
C ILE A 147 -7.30 6.12 4.61
N THR A 148 -8.28 6.17 3.71
CA THR A 148 -8.59 7.35 2.90
C THR A 148 -9.21 8.49 3.71
N THR A 149 -9.71 8.20 4.92
CA THR A 149 -10.37 9.18 5.82
C THR A 149 -9.44 9.69 6.94
N ILE A 150 -8.13 9.51 6.80
CA ILE A 150 -7.15 10.10 7.73
C ILE A 150 -7.11 11.63 7.53
N ASN A 151 -7.30 12.36 8.63
CA ASN A 151 -7.29 13.82 8.66
C ASN A 151 -5.87 14.35 8.42
N GLY A 152 -5.72 15.24 7.44
CA GLY A 152 -4.41 15.75 7.03
C GLY A 152 -3.59 14.72 6.24
N LEU A 153 -4.26 13.78 5.56
CA LEU A 153 -3.64 12.92 4.56
C LEU A 153 -3.11 13.76 3.39
N GLN A 154 -1.85 13.52 3.01
CA GLN A 154 -1.20 14.13 1.86
C GLN A 154 -1.28 13.21 0.64
N GLU A 155 -0.99 11.92 0.84
CA GLU A 155 -0.81 10.96 -0.24
C GLU A 155 -1.05 9.52 0.24
N ILE A 156 -1.71 8.72 -0.62
CA ILE A 156 -1.76 7.26 -0.53
C ILE A 156 -0.85 6.69 -1.60
N ILE A 157 0.12 5.89 -1.20
CA ILE A 157 1.10 5.20 -2.04
C ILE A 157 0.76 3.72 -2.00
N VAL A 158 0.10 3.24 -3.04
CA VAL A 158 -0.19 1.82 -3.23
C VAL A 158 1.03 1.17 -3.86
N VAL A 159 1.55 0.13 -3.22
CA VAL A 159 2.58 -0.75 -3.76
C VAL A 159 1.90 -2.07 -4.10
N ASP A 160 1.48 -2.21 -5.36
CA ASP A 160 0.85 -3.43 -5.84
C ASP A 160 1.93 -4.50 -6.11
N ILE A 161 1.86 -5.62 -5.39
CA ILE A 161 2.78 -6.76 -5.50
C ILE A 161 2.52 -7.56 -6.79
N SER A 162 2.53 -6.91 -7.94
CA SER A 162 2.45 -7.52 -9.28
C SER A 162 3.37 -6.78 -10.25
N ILE A 163 3.66 -7.43 -11.37
CA ILE A 163 4.35 -6.87 -12.51
C ILE A 163 3.32 -6.23 -13.43
N ASP A 164 3.62 -5.04 -13.94
CA ASP A 164 2.77 -4.40 -14.94
C ASP A 164 2.87 -5.12 -16.29
N GLY A 165 1.72 -5.43 -16.87
CA GLY A 165 1.61 -6.01 -18.21
C GLY A 165 0.94 -7.39 -18.25
N GLU A 166 1.11 -8.06 -19.38
CA GLU A 166 0.56 -9.40 -19.62
C GLU A 166 1.58 -10.48 -19.29
N ARG A 167 1.08 -11.66 -18.91
CA ARG A 167 1.93 -12.83 -18.73
C ARG A 167 2.57 -13.18 -20.08
N PRO A 168 3.91 -13.33 -20.17
CA PRO A 168 4.56 -13.77 -21.39
C PRO A 168 3.96 -15.10 -21.87
N LYS A 169 3.64 -15.19 -23.17
CA LYS A 169 3.26 -16.46 -23.80
C LYS A 169 4.50 -17.36 -23.79
N GLN A 170 4.37 -18.53 -23.16
CA GLN A 170 5.40 -19.58 -23.19
C GLN A 170 5.40 -20.28 -24.55
#